data_AF-A0A9P7BLD6-F1
#
_entry.id   AF-A0A9P7BLD6-F1
#
_cell.length_a   1.000
_cell.length_b   1.000
_cell.length_c   1.000
_cell.angle_alpha   90.00
_cell.angle_beta   90.00
_cell.angle_gamma   90.00
#
_symmetry.space_group_name_H-M   'P 1'
#
loop_
_entity.id
_entity.type
_entity.pdbx_description
1 polymer ?
#
loop_
_entity_poly.entity_id
_entity_poly.type
_entity_poly.pdbx_seq_one_letter_code
_entity_poly.pdbx_strand_id
1 'polypeptide(L)'
;MFPKISLSSMCRPRSLGGLGVLDPLIQQGALQLRWIIPLLSDCVTGPLSTFWVSPVLNRASIILPRLTNFLLHHLSSFPVLNPLSNLGLPFDHRLSFLFPDLRPNALRRLDGVFALLFRSMDLLPKEFTSVVLSATTCLSLPVSAIVSPPADDALIPRTLSRLLCEISYVCDSQTNRLRPKRRPEFDHHPNLGKKLLKLARYDDIRLTPFFIRSFIPAAYAHLGPRPFVPVEHQTIDASPFLLSLQLATVEEQPCLSSKQYRRQCLRSTQSGSESSNETLPSHKWLQFWSFPILHACRNVWYRLLHQKIPHKSLLHRLLPTHFTSAQCPVCLTAEDTLLHFVFQCPAKLAVWRYVWRKYFPLCPFSPEHVQKTVISLKFPLVPLRSTLAPASVIIGHTLLAIWRAHWQLVFDNRPFDSLLVSHSATRLIQTSVQEQLVKRYMVHAPIPHIVL
;
A
#
# COMPACT_ATOMS: atom_id res chain seq x y z
N MET A 1 27.10 -6.28 5.58
CA MET A 1 25.86 -5.71 4.98
C MET A 1 24.68 -6.48 5.54
N PHE A 2 23.83 -5.85 6.37
CA PHE A 2 22.75 -6.55 7.08
C PHE A 2 21.43 -6.52 6.30
N PRO A 3 20.51 -7.49 6.51
CA PRO A 3 19.21 -7.52 5.86
C PRO A 3 18.48 -6.18 6.05
N LYS A 4 18.07 -5.55 4.95
CA LYS A 4 17.32 -4.30 4.99
C LYS A 4 15.84 -4.58 5.20
N ILE A 5 15.18 -3.74 6.01
CA ILE A 5 13.73 -3.67 6.04
C ILE A 5 13.31 -2.92 4.78
N SER A 6 12.35 -3.46 4.02
CA SER A 6 11.93 -2.84 2.76
C SER A 6 11.29 -1.48 3.01
N LEU A 7 11.38 -0.59 2.01
CA LEU A 7 10.69 0.70 2.06
C LEU A 7 9.18 0.51 2.25
N SER A 8 8.59 -0.48 1.58
CA SER A 8 7.17 -0.83 1.73
C SER A 8 6.79 -1.13 3.19
N SER A 9 7.61 -1.89 3.93
CA SER A 9 7.39 -2.16 5.34
C SER A 9 7.55 -0.89 6.20
N MET A 10 8.53 -0.03 5.91
CA MET A 10 8.73 1.22 6.64
C MET A 10 7.59 2.22 6.42
N CYS A 11 6.99 2.24 5.23
CA CYS A 11 5.85 3.10 4.88
C CYS A 11 4.52 2.66 5.51
N ARG A 12 4.43 1.43 6.05
CA ARG A 12 3.25 1.00 6.82
C ARG A 12 3.05 1.87 8.06
N PRO A 13 1.80 2.03 8.53
CA PRO A 13 1.55 2.70 9.80
C PRO A 13 2.18 1.92 10.95
N ARG A 14 2.47 2.61 12.05
CA ARG A 14 3.03 2.00 13.28
C ARG A 14 2.16 0.87 13.83
N SER A 15 0.84 0.97 13.67
CA SER A 15 -0.10 -0.11 14.03
C SER A 15 0.07 -1.39 13.21
N LEU A 16 0.69 -1.35 12.02
CA LEU A 16 0.95 -2.52 11.19
C LEU A 16 2.44 -2.87 11.13
N GLY A 17 3.21 -2.39 12.12
CA GLY A 17 4.65 -2.66 12.21
C GLY A 17 5.54 -1.83 11.31
N GLY A 18 5.01 -0.82 10.62
CA GLY A 18 5.86 0.13 9.91
C GLY A 18 6.33 1.29 10.79
N LEU A 19 7.02 2.23 10.16
CA LEU A 19 7.53 3.44 10.80
C LEU A 19 6.66 4.67 10.50
N GLY A 20 5.75 4.57 9.52
CA GLY A 20 4.97 5.69 9.00
C GLY A 20 5.79 6.62 8.09
N VAL A 21 6.87 6.10 7.49
CA VAL A 21 7.70 6.87 6.56
C VAL A 21 6.90 7.19 5.30
N LEU A 22 7.08 8.40 4.76
CA LEU A 22 6.41 8.77 3.52
C LEU A 22 7.13 8.12 2.33
N ASP A 23 6.37 7.39 1.51
CA ASP A 23 6.85 6.96 0.21
C ASP A 23 7.03 8.21 -0.68
N PRO A 24 8.24 8.50 -1.20
CA PRO A 24 8.47 9.68 -2.01
C PRO A 24 7.62 9.74 -3.28
N LEU A 25 7.35 8.60 -3.92
CA LEU A 25 6.55 8.54 -5.14
C LEU A 25 5.08 8.84 -4.84
N ILE A 26 4.53 8.26 -3.78
CA ILE A 26 3.14 8.53 -3.36
C ILE A 26 3.02 9.96 -2.84
N GLN A 27 4.02 10.47 -2.12
CA GLN A 27 4.05 11.85 -1.65
C GLN A 27 4.09 12.83 -2.83
N GLN A 28 4.92 12.58 -3.84
CA GLN A 28 4.94 13.36 -5.07
C GLN A 28 3.56 13.35 -5.74
N GLY A 29 2.90 12.19 -5.77
CA GLY A 29 1.55 12.06 -6.30
C GLY A 29 0.52 12.91 -5.55
N ALA A 30 0.57 12.86 -4.22
CA ALA A 30 -0.31 13.62 -3.34
C ALA A 30 -0.15 15.14 -3.50
N LEU A 31 1.06 15.63 -3.80
CA LEU A 31 1.29 17.06 -4.08
C LEU A 31 0.59 17.52 -5.36
N GLN A 32 0.38 16.63 -6.34
CA GLN A 32 -0.31 16.97 -7.58
C GLN A 32 -1.82 17.13 -7.40
N LEU A 33 -2.40 16.67 -6.28
CA LEU A 33 -3.83 16.78 -6.02
C LEU A 33 -4.32 18.24 -6.10
N ARG A 34 -3.50 19.20 -5.66
CA ARG A 34 -3.83 20.63 -5.79
C ARG A 34 -4.18 21.05 -7.23
N TRP A 35 -3.56 20.41 -8.22
CA TRP A 35 -3.78 20.70 -9.65
C TRP A 35 -4.81 19.78 -10.27
N ILE A 36 -4.80 18.49 -9.90
CA ILE A 36 -5.71 17.48 -10.43
C ILE A 36 -7.15 17.77 -10.01
N ILE A 37 -7.36 18.15 -8.75
CA ILE A 37 -8.71 18.32 -8.19
C ILE A 37 -9.50 19.40 -8.96
N PRO A 38 -8.98 20.64 -9.13
CA PRO A 38 -9.66 21.64 -9.94
C PRO A 38 -9.87 21.21 -11.41
N LEU A 39 -8.92 20.48 -12.00
CA LEU A 39 -9.04 19.98 -13.38
C LEU A 39 -10.16 18.97 -13.54
N LEU A 40 -10.46 18.20 -12.49
CA LEU A 40 -11.48 17.13 -12.52
C LEU A 40 -12.84 17.58 -11.96
N SER A 41 -12.89 18.67 -11.20
CA SER A 41 -14.12 19.18 -10.58
C SER A 41 -15.06 19.89 -11.54
N ASP A 42 -14.55 20.38 -12.68
CA ASP A 42 -15.37 21.10 -13.65
C ASP A 42 -16.01 20.13 -14.64
N CYS A 43 -17.35 20.08 -14.68
CA CYS A 43 -18.09 19.29 -15.65
C CYS A 43 -18.20 20.11 -16.93
N VAL A 44 -17.32 19.87 -17.90
CA VAL A 44 -17.35 20.63 -19.16
C VAL A 44 -17.71 19.71 -20.31
N THR A 45 -18.99 19.73 -20.64
CA THR A 45 -19.55 19.25 -21.91
C THR A 45 -19.68 20.37 -22.95
N GLY A 46 -18.97 21.50 -22.76
CA GLY A 46 -19.03 22.68 -23.63
C GLY A 46 -17.86 22.81 -24.64
N PRO A 47 -18.03 23.62 -25.70
CA PRO A 47 -16.96 23.94 -26.64
C PRO A 47 -15.74 24.58 -25.94
N LEU A 48 -14.56 24.46 -26.55
CA LEU A 48 -13.25 24.96 -26.05
C LEU A 48 -13.29 26.39 -25.44
N SER A 49 -14.23 27.23 -25.85
CA SER A 49 -14.40 28.61 -25.40
C SER A 49 -14.91 28.78 -23.97
N THR A 50 -15.55 27.79 -23.35
CA THR A 50 -16.14 27.93 -22.00
C THR A 50 -15.11 27.77 -20.87
N PHE A 51 -13.97 27.13 -21.12
CA PHE A 51 -12.93 26.86 -20.11
C PHE A 51 -12.23 28.13 -19.59
N TRP A 52 -12.06 29.15 -20.45
CA TRP A 52 -11.49 30.45 -20.05
C TRP A 52 -12.38 31.23 -19.09
N VAL A 53 -13.66 30.88 -19.03
CA VAL A 53 -14.67 31.54 -18.19
C VAL A 53 -14.98 30.70 -16.94
N SER A 54 -14.43 29.48 -16.82
CA SER A 54 -14.65 28.59 -15.67
C SER A 54 -14.23 29.28 -14.37
N PRO A 55 -15.18 29.56 -13.45
CA PRO A 55 -14.84 30.19 -12.18
C PRO A 55 -13.99 29.27 -11.31
N VAL A 56 -14.13 27.95 -11.44
CA VAL A 56 -13.36 26.97 -10.66
C VAL A 56 -11.89 26.95 -11.08
N LEU A 57 -11.62 26.87 -12.38
CA LEU A 57 -10.24 26.84 -12.89
C LEU A 57 -9.54 28.20 -12.67
N ASN A 58 -10.24 29.31 -12.97
CA ASN A 58 -9.68 30.65 -12.83
C ASN A 58 -9.39 31.03 -11.37
N ARG A 59 -10.24 30.61 -10.41
CA ARG A 59 -9.97 30.81 -8.97
C ARG A 59 -8.81 29.97 -8.48
N ALA A 60 -8.62 28.77 -9.03
CA ALA A 60 -7.58 27.85 -8.58
C ALA A 60 -6.18 28.24 -9.09
N SER A 61 -6.04 28.63 -10.37
CA SER A 61 -4.78 29.12 -10.94
C SER A 61 -4.93 29.63 -12.39
N ILE A 62 -4.13 30.64 -12.76
CA ILE A 62 -3.99 31.11 -14.16
C ILE A 62 -3.41 30.05 -15.11
N ILE A 63 -2.69 29.04 -14.59
CA ILE A 63 -2.05 27.99 -15.40
C ILE A 63 -3.06 26.92 -15.82
N LEU A 64 -4.08 26.65 -15.00
CA LEU A 64 -5.01 25.55 -15.22
C LEU A 64 -5.80 25.67 -16.54
N PRO A 65 -6.39 26.83 -16.91
CA PRO A 65 -7.05 26.98 -18.21
C PRO A 65 -6.11 26.72 -19.39
N ARG A 66 -4.83 27.13 -19.30
CA ARG A 66 -3.82 26.89 -20.34
C ARG A 66 -3.50 25.40 -20.48
N LEU A 67 -3.36 24.69 -19.35
CA LEU A 67 -3.17 23.24 -19.36
C LEU A 67 -4.35 22.52 -19.98
N THR A 68 -5.58 22.87 -19.59
CA THR A 68 -6.78 22.26 -20.16
C THR A 68 -6.88 22.49 -21.66
N ASN A 69 -6.60 23.71 -22.13
CA ASN A 69 -6.56 24.00 -23.57
C ASN A 69 -5.51 23.17 -24.30
N PHE A 70 -4.31 23.01 -23.73
CA PHE A 70 -3.24 22.18 -24.29
C PHE A 70 -3.62 20.70 -24.34
N LEU A 71 -4.28 20.18 -23.30
CA LEU A 71 -4.83 18.82 -23.26
C LEU A 71 -5.86 18.62 -24.37
N LEU A 72 -6.84 19.52 -24.48
CA LEU A 72 -7.94 19.42 -25.44
C LEU A 72 -7.45 19.48 -26.89
N HIS A 73 -6.47 20.34 -27.20
CA HIS A 73 -5.84 20.41 -28.51
C HIS A 73 -5.22 19.06 -28.94
N HIS A 74 -4.57 18.37 -28.00
CA HIS A 74 -4.01 17.05 -28.28
C HIS A 74 -5.06 15.93 -28.33
N LEU A 75 -6.19 16.09 -27.63
CA LEU A 75 -7.30 15.15 -27.69
C LEU A 75 -8.10 15.28 -28.99
N SER A 76 -8.34 16.50 -29.48
CA SER A 76 -9.06 16.72 -30.75
C SER A 76 -8.30 16.20 -31.97
N SER A 77 -6.97 16.12 -31.88
CA SER A 77 -6.10 15.57 -32.93
C SER A 77 -5.82 14.07 -32.75
N PHE A 78 -6.43 13.40 -31.76
CA PHE A 78 -6.12 12.01 -31.43
C PHE A 78 -6.98 11.01 -32.21
N PRO A 79 -6.39 10.17 -33.09
CA PRO A 79 -7.17 9.34 -34.02
C PRO A 79 -8.13 8.34 -33.36
N VAL A 80 -7.83 7.90 -32.14
CA VAL A 80 -8.68 6.96 -31.38
C VAL A 80 -10.03 7.57 -31.03
N LEU A 81 -10.11 8.90 -30.88
CA LEU A 81 -11.33 9.62 -30.53
C LEU A 81 -12.13 10.09 -31.74
N ASN A 82 -11.57 9.96 -32.96
CA ASN A 82 -12.24 10.36 -34.20
C ASN A 82 -13.65 9.76 -34.38
N PRO A 83 -13.92 8.48 -34.01
CA PRO A 83 -15.27 7.93 -34.10
C PRO A 83 -16.30 8.75 -33.31
N LEU A 84 -15.95 9.20 -32.09
CA LEU A 84 -16.81 10.05 -31.26
C LEU A 84 -17.01 11.44 -31.89
N SER A 85 -15.95 12.01 -32.47
CA SER A 85 -16.02 13.29 -33.17
C SER A 85 -16.90 13.24 -34.42
N ASN A 86 -16.85 12.14 -35.17
CA ASN A 86 -17.71 11.91 -36.33
C ASN A 86 -19.19 11.80 -35.95
N LEU A 87 -19.48 11.29 -34.75
CA LEU A 87 -20.83 11.24 -34.17
C LEU A 87 -21.28 12.58 -33.54
N GLY A 88 -20.43 13.62 -33.58
CA GLY A 88 -20.72 14.92 -32.98
C GLY A 88 -20.79 14.89 -31.45
N LEU A 89 -20.29 13.83 -30.80
CA LEU A 89 -20.36 13.68 -29.34
C LEU A 89 -19.17 14.38 -28.66
N PRO A 90 -19.42 15.26 -27.67
CA PRO A 90 -18.35 15.93 -26.94
C PRO A 90 -17.59 14.92 -26.06
N PHE A 91 -16.27 14.83 -26.24
CA PHE A 91 -15.42 13.95 -25.43
C PHE A 91 -15.11 14.56 -24.06
N ASP A 92 -15.35 13.79 -23.00
CA ASP A 92 -14.99 14.17 -21.65
C ASP A 92 -13.49 13.93 -21.40
N HIS A 93 -12.71 15.01 -21.38
CA HIS A 93 -11.27 14.97 -21.16
C HIS A 93 -10.86 14.29 -19.84
N ARG A 94 -11.74 14.26 -18.83
CA ARG A 94 -11.49 13.62 -17.52
C ARG A 94 -11.28 12.11 -17.66
N LEU A 95 -11.86 11.48 -18.68
CA LEU A 95 -11.60 10.07 -19.00
C LEU A 95 -10.13 9.79 -19.32
N SER A 96 -9.39 10.76 -19.88
CA SER A 96 -7.96 10.60 -20.18
C SER A 96 -7.08 10.55 -18.93
N PHE A 97 -7.53 11.15 -17.82
CA PHE A 97 -6.86 11.03 -16.53
C PHE A 97 -7.08 9.63 -15.93
N LEU A 98 -8.30 9.09 -16.08
CA LEU A 98 -8.68 7.79 -15.53
C LEU A 98 -8.11 6.61 -16.33
N PHE A 99 -8.09 6.69 -17.66
CA PHE A 99 -7.73 5.59 -18.54
C PHE A 99 -6.50 5.91 -19.39
N PRO A 100 -5.34 5.27 -19.14
CA PRO A 100 -4.09 5.54 -19.84
C PRO A 100 -4.15 5.40 -21.35
N ASP A 101 -4.99 4.49 -21.85
CA ASP A 101 -5.13 4.22 -23.28
C ASP A 101 -5.79 5.39 -24.04
N LEU A 102 -6.53 6.26 -23.35
CA LEU A 102 -7.14 7.46 -23.94
C LEU A 102 -6.17 8.66 -24.01
N ARG A 103 -4.94 8.54 -23.50
CA ARG A 103 -3.97 9.65 -23.51
C ARG A 103 -3.27 9.74 -24.87
N PRO A 104 -3.21 10.89 -25.55
CA PRO A 104 -2.42 11.04 -26.77
C PRO A 104 -0.93 10.81 -26.51
N ASN A 105 -0.19 10.27 -27.49
CA ASN A 105 1.25 9.98 -27.34
C ASN A 105 2.08 11.21 -26.94
N ALA A 106 1.72 12.39 -27.47
CA ALA A 106 2.37 13.66 -27.12
C ALA A 106 2.32 13.98 -25.61
N LEU A 107 1.27 13.53 -24.92
CA LEU A 107 1.07 13.80 -23.49
C LEU A 107 1.65 12.70 -22.58
N ARG A 108 2.10 11.57 -23.15
CA ARG A 108 2.68 10.43 -22.39
C ARG A 108 4.19 10.57 -22.14
N ARG A 109 4.80 11.67 -22.58
CA ARG A 109 6.22 11.97 -22.41
C ARG A 109 6.58 12.04 -20.92
N LEU A 110 7.71 11.44 -20.53
CA LEU A 110 8.17 11.43 -19.12
C LEU A 110 8.57 12.82 -18.61
N ASP A 111 9.04 13.67 -19.51
CA ASP A 111 9.38 15.08 -19.29
C ASP A 111 8.19 16.03 -19.57
N GLY A 112 7.02 15.46 -19.90
CA GLY A 112 5.83 16.23 -20.25
C GLY A 112 5.14 16.84 -19.02
N VAL A 113 4.43 17.95 -19.25
CA VAL A 113 3.73 18.70 -18.19
C VAL A 113 2.65 17.85 -17.47
N PHE A 114 2.05 16.88 -18.18
CA PHE A 114 1.07 15.97 -17.60
C PHE A 114 1.67 14.70 -16.97
N ALA A 115 2.98 14.46 -17.08
CA ALA A 115 3.59 13.21 -16.65
C ALA A 115 3.31 12.91 -15.17
N LEU A 116 3.52 13.91 -14.31
CA LEU A 116 3.24 13.79 -12.88
C LEU A 116 1.74 13.70 -12.59
N LEU A 117 0.90 14.48 -13.30
CA LEU A 117 -0.55 14.46 -13.09
C LEU A 117 -1.15 13.10 -13.43
N PHE A 118 -0.76 12.52 -14.57
CA PHE A 118 -1.16 11.18 -14.98
C PHE A 118 -0.62 10.10 -14.06
N ARG A 119 0.66 10.19 -13.67
CA ARG A 119 1.25 9.24 -12.72
C ARG A 119 0.51 9.25 -11.39
N SER A 120 0.12 10.42 -10.88
CA SER A 120 -0.68 10.52 -9.66
C SER A 120 -2.02 9.82 -9.77
N MET A 121 -2.69 9.92 -10.92
CA MET A 121 -3.96 9.24 -11.18
C MET A 121 -3.79 7.73 -11.33
N ASP A 122 -2.67 7.28 -11.91
CA ASP A 122 -2.40 5.85 -12.09
C ASP A 122 -2.02 5.12 -10.80
N LEU A 123 -1.54 5.85 -9.78
CA LEU A 123 -1.26 5.28 -8.46
C LEU A 123 -2.54 4.95 -7.67
N LEU A 124 -3.69 5.54 -8.04
CA LEU A 124 -4.95 5.28 -7.35
C LEU A 124 -5.53 3.91 -7.75
N PRO A 125 -6.10 3.16 -6.78
CA PRO A 125 -6.79 1.91 -7.08
C PRO A 125 -8.08 2.18 -7.88
N LYS A 126 -8.19 1.58 -9.08
CA LYS A 126 -9.31 1.78 -10.02
C LYS A 126 -10.43 0.75 -9.81
N GLU A 127 -11.04 0.74 -8.64
CA GLU A 127 -12.15 -0.17 -8.31
C GLU A 127 -13.52 0.41 -8.68
N PHE A 128 -13.96 0.13 -9.91
CA PHE A 128 -15.20 0.70 -10.45
C PHE A 128 -16.41 -0.24 -10.40
N THR A 129 -16.38 -1.29 -9.57
CA THR A 129 -17.42 -2.34 -9.59
C THR A 129 -18.83 -1.84 -9.24
N SER A 130 -18.94 -0.72 -8.50
CA SER A 130 -20.19 -0.10 -8.09
C SER A 130 -20.63 1.04 -9.02
N VAL A 131 -19.81 1.47 -9.97
CA VAL A 131 -20.09 2.62 -10.85
C VAL A 131 -21.21 2.30 -11.84
N VAL A 132 -22.09 3.27 -12.07
CA VAL A 132 -23.17 3.19 -13.07
C VAL A 132 -22.94 4.31 -14.09
N LEU A 133 -23.06 3.98 -15.37
CA LEU A 133 -22.70 4.85 -16.48
C LEU A 133 -23.84 4.93 -17.50
N SER A 134 -23.89 6.02 -18.27
CA SER A 134 -24.70 6.07 -19.49
C SER A 134 -24.12 5.13 -20.55
N ALA A 135 -24.99 4.62 -21.42
CA ALA A 135 -24.58 3.78 -22.54
C ALA A 135 -23.55 4.50 -23.45
N THR A 136 -23.70 5.80 -23.65
CA THR A 136 -22.76 6.62 -24.45
C THR A 136 -21.39 6.76 -23.78
N THR A 137 -21.35 6.92 -22.45
CA THR A 137 -20.07 6.89 -21.71
C THR A 137 -19.40 5.53 -21.82
N CYS A 138 -20.15 4.43 -21.73
CA CYS A 138 -19.59 3.09 -21.93
C CYS A 138 -18.94 2.91 -23.32
N LEU A 139 -19.51 3.50 -24.37
CA LEU A 139 -18.94 3.42 -25.74
C LEU A 139 -17.63 4.22 -25.88
N SER A 140 -17.46 5.30 -25.12
CA SER A 140 -16.25 6.14 -25.14
C SER A 140 -15.09 5.60 -24.29
N LEU A 141 -15.28 4.49 -23.58
CA LEU A 141 -14.22 3.81 -22.84
C LEU A 141 -13.34 2.96 -23.76
N PRO A 142 -12.04 2.81 -23.45
CA PRO A 142 -11.19 1.84 -24.14
C PRO A 142 -11.54 0.41 -23.73
N VAL A 143 -11.30 -0.56 -24.61
CA VAL A 143 -11.55 -1.98 -24.32
C VAL A 143 -10.79 -2.46 -23.08
N SER A 144 -9.57 -1.95 -22.85
CA SER A 144 -8.79 -2.28 -21.65
C SER A 144 -9.49 -1.92 -20.34
N ALA A 145 -10.38 -0.92 -20.32
CA ALA A 145 -11.07 -0.49 -19.12
C ALA A 145 -12.23 -1.42 -18.74
N ILE A 146 -12.84 -2.07 -19.72
CA ILE A 146 -14.06 -2.88 -19.53
C ILE A 146 -13.76 -4.36 -19.35
N VAL A 147 -12.50 -4.77 -19.47
CA VAL A 147 -12.13 -6.17 -19.28
C VAL A 147 -11.45 -6.36 -17.94
N SER A 148 -12.01 -7.29 -17.16
CA SER A 148 -11.35 -7.85 -15.99
C SER A 148 -10.48 -9.02 -16.43
N PRO A 149 -9.19 -9.09 -16.04
CA PRO A 149 -8.39 -10.27 -16.29
C PRO A 149 -9.07 -11.47 -15.61
N PRO A 150 -9.27 -12.60 -16.31
CA PRO A 150 -9.63 -13.84 -15.64
C PRO A 150 -8.50 -14.26 -14.69
N ALA A 151 -8.77 -15.23 -13.82
CA ALA A 151 -7.74 -15.80 -12.93
C ALA A 151 -6.54 -16.40 -13.71
N ASP A 152 -6.70 -16.63 -15.01
CA ASP A 152 -5.66 -16.95 -15.98
C ASP A 152 -5.24 -15.71 -16.78
N ASP A 153 -3.95 -15.57 -17.04
CA ASP A 153 -3.24 -14.47 -17.74
C ASP A 153 -3.65 -14.25 -19.22
N ALA A 154 -4.94 -14.37 -19.58
CA ALA A 154 -5.45 -14.08 -20.91
C ALA A 154 -5.31 -12.58 -21.23
N LEU A 155 -4.17 -12.21 -21.80
CA LEU A 155 -3.84 -10.85 -22.19
C LEU A 155 -4.58 -10.46 -23.48
N ILE A 156 -5.36 -9.39 -23.42
CA ILE A 156 -5.93 -8.78 -24.61
C ILE A 156 -4.80 -8.21 -25.47
N PRO A 157 -4.79 -8.45 -26.80
CA PRO A 157 -3.83 -7.83 -27.69
C PRO A 157 -3.82 -6.30 -27.53
N ARG A 158 -2.63 -5.69 -27.43
CA ARG A 158 -2.48 -4.22 -27.27
C ARG A 158 -3.18 -3.41 -28.35
N THR A 159 -3.33 -3.97 -29.54
CA THR A 159 -4.06 -3.34 -30.65
C THR A 159 -5.56 -3.25 -30.38
N LEU A 160 -6.12 -4.23 -29.68
CA LEU A 160 -7.53 -4.25 -29.29
C LEU A 160 -7.77 -3.44 -28.01
N SER A 161 -6.83 -3.50 -27.05
CA SER A 161 -6.99 -2.85 -25.74
C SER A 161 -7.16 -1.32 -25.82
N ARG A 162 -6.57 -0.68 -26.83
CA ARG A 162 -6.58 0.78 -27.04
C ARG A 162 -7.81 1.30 -27.78
N LEU A 163 -8.60 0.44 -28.39
CA LEU A 163 -9.77 0.84 -29.19
C LEU A 163 -10.94 1.16 -28.27
N LEU A 164 -11.84 2.04 -28.73
CA LEU A 164 -13.07 2.35 -28.02
C LEU A 164 -14.06 1.20 -28.09
N CYS A 165 -14.93 1.06 -27.09
CA CYS A 165 -15.97 0.03 -27.05
C CYS A 165 -16.97 0.16 -28.21
N GLU A 166 -17.14 1.37 -28.75
CA GLU A 166 -17.89 1.67 -29.97
C GLU A 166 -17.51 0.81 -31.19
N ILE A 167 -16.30 0.24 -31.23
CA ILE A 167 -15.90 -0.67 -32.31
C ILE A 167 -16.76 -1.95 -32.39
N SER A 168 -17.35 -2.37 -31.26
CA SER A 168 -18.05 -3.66 -31.14
C SER A 168 -19.49 -3.51 -30.68
N TYR A 169 -19.82 -2.42 -30.01
CA TYR A 169 -21.12 -2.17 -29.41
C TYR A 169 -21.73 -0.88 -29.95
N VAL A 170 -23.05 -0.80 -29.89
CA VAL A 170 -23.83 0.38 -30.25
C VAL A 170 -24.96 0.56 -29.25
N CYS A 171 -25.36 1.80 -29.00
CA CYS A 171 -26.53 2.11 -28.18
C CYS A 171 -27.80 1.99 -29.02
N ASP A 172 -28.79 1.25 -28.55
CA ASP A 172 -30.12 1.18 -29.15
C ASP A 172 -30.92 2.43 -28.78
N SER A 173 -31.34 3.21 -29.78
CA SER A 173 -32.06 4.48 -29.58
C SER A 173 -33.41 4.33 -28.90
N GLN A 174 -34.07 3.17 -29.04
CA GLN A 174 -35.38 2.94 -28.42
C GLN A 174 -35.28 2.55 -26.95
N THR A 175 -34.19 1.88 -26.57
CA THR A 175 -34.08 1.28 -25.24
C THR A 175 -32.94 1.84 -24.40
N ASN A 176 -32.11 2.72 -24.98
CA ASN A 176 -30.90 3.30 -24.40
C ASN A 176 -29.95 2.26 -23.80
N ARG A 177 -29.90 1.07 -24.41
CA ARG A 177 -29.08 -0.05 -23.98
C ARG A 177 -27.98 -0.34 -24.97
N LEU A 178 -26.88 -0.87 -24.47
CA LEU A 178 -25.86 -1.42 -25.33
C LEU A 178 -26.31 -2.75 -25.93
N ARG A 179 -25.97 -2.91 -27.21
CA ARG A 179 -26.06 -4.17 -27.93
C ARG A 179 -24.83 -4.38 -28.80
N PRO A 180 -24.45 -5.64 -29.10
CA PRO A 180 -23.44 -5.91 -30.10
C PRO A 180 -23.81 -5.33 -31.47
N LYS A 181 -22.82 -4.82 -32.19
CA LYS A 181 -22.98 -4.38 -33.57
C LYS A 181 -23.32 -5.54 -34.49
N ARG A 182 -24.24 -5.29 -35.43
CA ARG A 182 -24.60 -6.20 -36.51
C ARG A 182 -23.57 -6.08 -37.64
N ARG A 183 -23.53 -7.08 -38.54
CA ARG A 183 -22.57 -7.11 -39.66
C ARG A 183 -22.46 -5.79 -40.47
N PRO A 184 -23.54 -5.07 -40.80
CA PRO A 184 -23.44 -3.82 -41.56
C PRO A 184 -23.04 -2.60 -40.71
N GLU A 185 -23.05 -2.71 -39.38
CA GLU A 185 -22.78 -1.58 -38.46
C GLU A 185 -21.28 -1.46 -38.09
N PHE A 186 -20.43 -2.32 -38.67
CA PHE A 186 -18.98 -2.26 -38.46
C PHE A 186 -18.33 -1.35 -39.48
N ASP A 187 -18.14 -0.08 -39.12
CA ASP A 187 -17.53 0.91 -40.01
C ASP A 187 -15.99 0.89 -39.89
N HIS A 188 -15.49 0.91 -38.65
CA HIS A 188 -14.07 1.01 -38.35
C HIS A 188 -13.55 -0.30 -37.75
N HIS A 189 -12.45 -0.83 -38.31
CA HIS A 189 -11.77 -2.04 -37.82
C HIS A 189 -12.70 -3.26 -37.57
N PRO A 190 -13.48 -3.71 -38.58
CA PRO A 190 -14.51 -4.74 -38.43
C PRO A 190 -13.99 -6.07 -37.86
N ASN A 191 -12.76 -6.45 -38.21
CA ASN A 191 -12.14 -7.70 -37.72
C ASN A 191 -11.83 -7.64 -36.23
N LEU A 192 -11.37 -6.49 -35.73
CA LEU A 192 -11.07 -6.31 -34.31
C LEU A 192 -12.34 -6.20 -33.47
N GLY A 193 -13.37 -5.52 -33.99
CA GLY A 193 -14.69 -5.48 -33.34
C GLY A 193 -15.33 -6.86 -33.22
N LYS A 194 -15.34 -7.64 -34.31
CA LYS A 194 -15.81 -9.03 -34.29
C LYS A 194 -14.98 -9.92 -33.36
N LYS A 195 -13.65 -9.70 -33.29
CA LYS A 195 -12.76 -10.43 -32.38
C LYS A 195 -13.11 -10.17 -30.93
N LEU A 196 -13.40 -8.92 -30.53
CA LEU A 196 -13.82 -8.62 -29.16
C LEU A 196 -15.10 -9.36 -28.78
N LEU A 197 -16.12 -9.30 -29.65
CA LEU A 197 -17.38 -10.03 -29.43
C LEU A 197 -17.16 -11.54 -29.37
N LYS A 198 -16.22 -12.07 -30.15
CA LYS A 198 -15.84 -13.49 -30.12
C LYS A 198 -15.24 -13.85 -28.77
N LEU A 199 -14.25 -13.10 -28.30
CA LEU A 199 -13.60 -13.32 -27.00
C LEU A 199 -14.61 -13.28 -25.85
N ALA A 200 -15.51 -12.29 -25.85
CA ALA A 200 -16.54 -12.19 -24.81
C ALA A 200 -17.56 -13.34 -24.88
N ARG A 201 -17.85 -13.87 -26.07
CA ARG A 201 -18.80 -14.99 -26.25
C ARG A 201 -18.23 -16.33 -25.77
N TYR A 202 -16.94 -16.57 -25.96
CA TYR A 202 -16.27 -17.81 -25.56
C TYR A 202 -15.74 -17.79 -24.11
N ASP A 203 -16.07 -16.77 -23.32
CA ASP A 203 -15.55 -16.54 -21.95
C ASP A 203 -14.01 -16.42 -21.88
N ASP A 204 -13.35 -16.10 -23.00
CA ASP A 204 -11.90 -15.80 -23.03
C ASP A 204 -11.59 -14.48 -22.30
N ILE A 205 -12.58 -13.59 -22.19
CA ILE A 205 -12.51 -12.34 -21.44
C ILE A 205 -13.79 -12.13 -20.62
N ARG A 206 -13.65 -11.49 -19.46
CA ARG A 206 -14.79 -11.11 -18.62
C ARG A 206 -15.00 -9.60 -18.64
N LEU A 207 -16.22 -9.20 -18.92
CA LEU A 207 -16.61 -7.79 -18.88
C LEU A 207 -16.79 -7.33 -17.44
N THR A 208 -16.40 -6.09 -17.14
CA THR A 208 -16.53 -5.51 -15.80
C THR A 208 -18.01 -5.33 -15.44
N PRO A 209 -18.36 -5.43 -14.13
CA PRO A 209 -19.74 -5.27 -13.70
C PRO A 209 -20.37 -3.92 -14.11
N PHE A 210 -19.60 -2.83 -14.06
CA PHE A 210 -20.11 -1.51 -14.44
C PHE A 210 -20.47 -1.41 -15.92
N PHE A 211 -19.75 -2.13 -16.80
CA PHE A 211 -20.03 -2.14 -18.23
C PHE A 211 -21.25 -3.01 -18.55
N ILE A 212 -21.37 -4.17 -17.92
CA ILE A 212 -22.50 -5.11 -18.11
C ILE A 212 -23.84 -4.45 -17.77
N ARG A 213 -23.89 -3.56 -16.77
CA ARG A 213 -25.11 -2.84 -16.38
C ARG A 213 -25.79 -2.10 -17.54
N SER A 214 -25.02 -1.61 -18.51
CA SER A 214 -25.55 -0.91 -19.69
C SER A 214 -26.28 -1.82 -20.70
N PHE A 215 -26.22 -3.14 -20.54
CA PHE A 215 -26.98 -4.11 -21.33
C PHE A 215 -28.30 -4.52 -20.65
N ILE A 216 -28.44 -4.25 -19.34
CA ILE A 216 -29.57 -4.71 -18.54
C ILE A 216 -30.76 -3.75 -18.74
N PRO A 217 -31.98 -4.26 -19.01
CA PRO A 217 -33.17 -3.42 -19.10
C PRO A 217 -33.48 -2.74 -17.76
N ALA A 218 -33.90 -1.47 -17.80
CA ALA A 218 -34.21 -0.69 -16.60
C ALA A 218 -35.21 -1.39 -15.67
N ALA A 219 -36.22 -2.05 -16.26
CA ALA A 219 -37.21 -2.84 -15.54
C ALA A 219 -36.62 -3.99 -14.69
N TYR A 220 -35.41 -4.47 -15.00
CA TYR A 220 -34.74 -5.55 -14.28
C TYR A 220 -33.55 -5.09 -13.44
N ALA A 221 -33.23 -3.78 -13.45
CA ALA A 221 -32.06 -3.24 -12.74
C ALA A 221 -32.14 -3.45 -11.21
N HIS A 222 -33.33 -3.66 -10.66
CA HIS A 222 -33.57 -3.91 -9.24
C HIS A 222 -33.51 -5.40 -8.84
N LEU A 223 -33.58 -6.34 -9.79
CA LEU A 223 -33.68 -7.79 -9.52
C LEU A 223 -32.32 -8.47 -9.31
N GLY A 224 -31.22 -7.78 -9.60
CA GLY A 224 -29.88 -8.33 -9.50
C GLY A 224 -29.31 -8.32 -8.07
N PRO A 225 -28.20 -9.06 -7.82
CA PRO A 225 -27.52 -9.08 -6.52
C PRO A 225 -26.93 -7.72 -6.11
N ARG A 226 -26.81 -6.78 -7.05
CA ARG A 226 -26.39 -5.40 -6.83
C ARG A 226 -27.32 -4.47 -7.62
N PRO A 227 -28.45 -4.06 -7.03
CA PRO A 227 -29.41 -3.19 -7.70
C PRO A 227 -28.78 -1.85 -8.05
N PHE A 228 -29.22 -1.24 -9.16
CA PHE A 228 -28.72 0.06 -9.61
C PHE A 228 -29.83 0.85 -10.30
N VAL A 229 -29.63 2.18 -10.39
CA VAL A 229 -30.53 3.09 -11.12
C VAL A 229 -29.89 3.38 -12.48
N PRO A 230 -30.54 3.01 -13.60
CA PRO A 230 -30.03 3.29 -14.95
C PRO A 230 -29.89 4.79 -15.21
N VAL A 231 -28.90 5.15 -16.01
CA VAL A 231 -28.67 6.54 -16.44
C VAL A 231 -29.37 6.79 -17.76
N GLU A 232 -30.29 7.77 -17.78
CA GLU A 232 -31.17 8.02 -18.94
C GLU A 232 -30.59 9.00 -19.96
N HIS A 233 -29.67 9.88 -19.55
CA HIS A 233 -29.06 10.85 -20.45
C HIS A 233 -28.01 10.22 -21.39
N GLN A 234 -27.82 10.85 -22.55
CA GLN A 234 -26.84 10.42 -23.56
C GLN A 234 -25.52 11.20 -23.51
N THR A 235 -25.33 12.07 -22.52
CA THR A 235 -24.05 12.77 -22.34
C THR A 235 -22.94 11.81 -21.88
N ILE A 236 -21.72 12.07 -22.35
CA ILE A 236 -20.51 11.40 -21.86
C ILE A 236 -20.13 12.07 -20.54
N ASP A 237 -20.05 11.29 -19.46
CA ASP A 237 -19.79 11.82 -18.11
C ASP A 237 -18.83 10.93 -17.31
N ALA A 238 -17.66 11.47 -16.97
CA ALA A 238 -16.68 10.82 -16.09
C ALA A 238 -16.99 10.98 -14.60
N SER A 239 -17.95 11.81 -14.20
CA SER A 239 -18.24 12.10 -12.79
C SER A 239 -18.50 10.85 -11.94
N PRO A 240 -19.21 9.81 -12.40
CA PRO A 240 -19.42 8.58 -11.63
C PRO A 240 -18.11 7.88 -11.23
N PHE A 241 -17.09 7.89 -12.10
CA PHE A 241 -15.76 7.35 -11.77
C PHE A 241 -15.05 8.23 -10.74
N LEU A 242 -15.12 9.55 -10.89
CA LEU A 242 -14.48 10.50 -9.98
C LEU A 242 -15.08 10.45 -8.58
N LEU A 243 -16.40 10.32 -8.48
CA LEU A 243 -17.13 10.11 -7.23
C LEU A 243 -16.68 8.82 -6.55
N SER A 244 -16.51 7.72 -7.30
CA SER A 244 -16.00 6.46 -6.75
C SER A 244 -14.58 6.56 -6.17
N LEU A 245 -13.75 7.44 -6.73
CA LEU A 245 -12.38 7.71 -6.26
C LEU A 245 -12.32 8.81 -5.18
N GLN A 246 -13.46 9.39 -4.79
CA GLN A 246 -13.55 10.52 -3.85
C GLN A 246 -12.81 11.79 -4.36
N LEU A 247 -12.67 11.93 -5.68
CA LEU A 247 -12.01 13.06 -6.35
C LEU A 247 -12.98 14.20 -6.72
N ALA A 248 -14.28 13.91 -6.73
CA ALA A 248 -15.35 14.88 -6.91
C ALA A 248 -16.40 14.67 -5.83
N THR A 249 -17.15 15.71 -5.50
CA THR A 249 -18.30 15.65 -4.58
C THR A 249 -19.47 16.39 -5.21
N VAL A 250 -20.69 15.90 -4.96
CA VAL A 250 -21.94 16.55 -5.43
C VAL A 250 -22.17 17.87 -4.67
N GLU A 251 -21.59 17.99 -3.47
CA GLU A 251 -21.68 19.16 -2.58
C GLU A 251 -20.25 19.63 -2.25
N GLU A 252 -20.01 20.94 -2.23
CA GLU A 252 -18.69 21.61 -2.30
C GLU A 252 -17.72 21.40 -1.08
N GLN A 253 -17.55 20.19 -0.54
CA GLN A 253 -16.61 19.83 0.55
C GLN A 253 -16.24 18.32 0.55
N PRO A 254 -15.13 17.92 1.19
CA PRO A 254 -13.74 18.06 0.77
C PRO A 254 -13.34 17.01 -0.28
N CYS A 255 -12.53 17.46 -1.22
CA CYS A 255 -11.85 16.57 -2.14
C CYS A 255 -10.80 15.68 -1.44
N LEU A 256 -10.52 14.50 -2.00
CA LEU A 256 -9.49 13.55 -1.57
C LEU A 256 -8.27 14.22 -0.93
N SER A 257 -8.16 14.12 0.41
CA SER A 257 -7.04 14.72 1.13
C SER A 257 -5.73 13.99 0.83
N SER A 258 -4.60 14.68 0.98
CA SER A 258 -3.27 14.06 0.83
C SER A 258 -3.08 12.83 1.73
N LYS A 259 -3.75 12.79 2.89
CA LYS A 259 -3.72 11.65 3.83
C LYS A 259 -4.56 10.47 3.33
N GLN A 260 -5.75 10.74 2.78
CA GLN A 260 -6.60 9.69 2.18
C GLN A 260 -5.96 9.12 0.91
N TYR A 261 -5.45 9.97 0.02
CA TYR A 261 -4.72 9.55 -1.18
C TYR A 261 -3.58 8.57 -0.84
N ARG A 262 -2.70 8.95 0.10
CA ARG A 262 -1.59 8.08 0.54
C ARG A 262 -2.08 6.73 1.08
N ARG A 263 -3.17 6.71 1.85
CA ARG A 263 -3.75 5.47 2.39
C ARG A 263 -4.29 4.57 1.29
N GLN A 264 -4.95 5.12 0.28
CA GLN A 264 -5.49 4.35 -0.85
C GLN A 264 -4.35 3.74 -1.69
N CYS A 265 -3.34 4.53 -2.07
CA CYS A 265 -2.19 4.02 -2.84
C CYS A 265 -1.43 2.92 -2.10
N LEU A 266 -1.20 3.07 -0.79
CA LEU A 266 -0.49 2.07 0.01
C LEU A 266 -1.26 0.74 0.16
N ARG A 267 -2.60 0.75 0.13
CA ARG A 267 -3.42 -0.47 0.17
C ARG A 267 -3.28 -1.27 -1.13
N SER A 268 -3.26 -0.58 -2.27
CA SER A 268 -3.10 -1.20 -3.59
C SER A 268 -1.76 -1.94 -3.73
N THR A 269 -0.67 -1.40 -3.19
CA THR A 269 0.64 -2.07 -3.21
C THR A 269 0.66 -3.35 -2.36
N GLN A 270 -0.22 -3.48 -1.36
CA GLN A 270 -0.18 -4.59 -0.38
C GLN A 270 -0.96 -5.82 -0.85
N SER A 271 -2.00 -5.66 -1.68
CA SER A 271 -2.81 -6.80 -2.17
C SER A 271 -2.03 -7.76 -3.06
N GLY A 272 -0.93 -7.33 -3.67
CA GLY A 272 -0.11 -8.16 -4.56
C GLY A 272 1.04 -8.94 -3.90
N SER A 273 1.30 -8.78 -2.60
CA SER A 273 2.56 -9.27 -2.00
C SER A 273 2.48 -9.80 -0.56
N GLU A 274 1.35 -10.38 -0.14
CA GLU A 274 1.25 -10.98 1.20
C GLU A 274 0.94 -12.48 1.13
N SER A 275 2.00 -13.26 0.97
CA SER A 275 2.05 -14.64 1.47
C SER A 275 1.97 -14.61 3.00
N SER A 276 0.82 -14.98 3.54
CA SER A 276 0.60 -15.69 4.81
C SER A 276 1.83 -15.91 5.72
N ASN A 277 2.31 -14.84 6.36
CA ASN A 277 3.15 -14.95 7.55
C ASN A 277 2.47 -14.14 8.64
N GLU A 278 2.10 -14.81 9.72
CA GLU A 278 1.37 -14.27 10.88
C GLU A 278 1.99 -12.94 11.33
N THR A 279 1.38 -11.83 10.92
CA THR A 279 1.79 -10.50 11.35
C THR A 279 1.20 -10.25 12.73
N LEU A 280 2.00 -9.67 13.63
CA LEU A 280 1.54 -9.21 14.94
C LEU A 280 0.29 -8.33 14.78
N PRO A 281 -0.76 -8.53 15.60
CA PRO A 281 -1.98 -7.76 15.48
C PRO A 281 -1.75 -6.28 15.88
N SER A 282 -2.63 -5.40 15.41
CA SER A 282 -2.47 -3.94 15.52
C SER A 282 -2.18 -3.44 16.94
N HIS A 283 -2.91 -3.94 17.93
CA HIS A 283 -2.72 -3.57 19.34
C HIS A 283 -1.34 -3.97 19.89
N LYS A 284 -0.75 -5.07 19.39
CA LYS A 284 0.58 -5.53 19.81
C LYS A 284 1.70 -4.67 19.24
N TRP A 285 1.55 -4.19 18.00
CA TRP A 285 2.49 -3.21 17.46
C TRP A 285 2.44 -1.90 18.23
N LEU A 286 1.25 -1.38 18.53
CA LEU A 286 1.11 -0.19 19.37
C LEU A 286 1.71 -0.39 20.76
N GLN A 287 1.51 -1.56 21.36
CA GLN A 287 2.16 -1.96 22.61
C GLN A 287 3.69 -1.98 22.49
N PHE A 288 4.25 -2.51 21.40
CA PHE A 288 5.70 -2.51 21.16
C PHE A 288 6.29 -1.10 21.13
N TRP A 289 5.63 -0.17 20.44
CA TRP A 289 6.09 1.21 20.33
C TRP A 289 6.03 1.97 21.65
N SER A 290 5.14 1.59 22.59
CA SER A 290 5.03 2.22 23.90
C SER A 290 6.07 1.73 24.92
N PHE A 291 6.83 0.67 24.61
CA PHE A 291 7.83 0.15 25.54
C PHE A 291 8.92 1.19 25.85
N PRO A 292 9.28 1.39 27.13
CA PRO A 292 10.29 2.37 27.54
C PRO A 292 11.71 1.81 27.39
N ILE A 293 12.05 1.28 26.21
CA ILE A 293 13.36 0.69 25.92
C ILE A 293 14.26 1.65 25.14
N LEU A 294 15.58 1.46 25.26
CA LEU A 294 16.58 2.17 24.47
C LEU A 294 16.39 1.93 22.97
N HIS A 295 16.80 2.90 22.16
CA HIS A 295 16.71 2.81 20.70
C HIS A 295 17.46 1.58 20.15
N ALA A 296 18.64 1.25 20.70
CA ALA A 296 19.41 0.08 20.32
C ALA A 296 18.63 -1.23 20.55
N CYS A 297 17.99 -1.39 21.72
CA CYS A 297 17.12 -2.52 22.03
C CYS A 297 15.94 -2.59 21.06
N ARG A 298 15.29 -1.45 20.82
CA ARG A 298 14.14 -1.35 19.92
C ARG A 298 14.50 -1.75 18.50
N ASN A 299 15.65 -1.32 17.97
CA ASN A 299 16.09 -1.68 16.63
C ASN A 299 16.36 -3.20 16.49
N VAL A 300 17.02 -3.83 17.46
CA VAL A 300 17.27 -5.28 17.45
C VAL A 300 15.96 -6.05 17.51
N TRP A 301 15.07 -5.69 18.44
CA TRP A 301 13.78 -6.35 18.60
C TRP A 301 12.85 -6.13 17.40
N TYR A 302 12.81 -4.91 16.86
CA TYR A 302 12.04 -4.58 15.66
C TYR A 302 12.47 -5.41 14.45
N ARG A 303 13.79 -5.56 14.24
CA ARG A 303 14.33 -6.42 13.17
C ARG A 303 13.97 -7.88 13.37
N LEU A 304 13.95 -8.35 14.62
CA LEU A 304 13.51 -9.70 14.94
C LEU A 304 12.03 -9.92 14.58
N LEU A 305 11.15 -8.99 14.96
CA LEU A 305 9.72 -9.06 14.64
C LEU A 305 9.43 -9.04 13.12
N HIS A 306 10.28 -8.36 12.35
CA HIS A 306 10.23 -8.37 10.88
C HIS A 306 10.99 -9.54 10.23
N GLN A 307 11.57 -10.45 11.02
CA GLN A 307 12.43 -11.54 10.55
C GLN A 307 13.61 -11.06 9.68
N LYS A 308 14.10 -9.84 9.96
CA LYS A 308 15.27 -9.20 9.31
C LYS A 308 16.43 -9.01 10.29
N ILE A 309 16.40 -9.68 11.45
CA ILE A 309 17.56 -9.73 12.33
C ILE A 309 18.65 -10.55 11.64
N PRO A 310 19.89 -10.05 11.58
CA PRO A 310 20.96 -10.85 11.01
C PRO A 310 21.22 -12.04 11.93
N HIS A 311 21.32 -13.21 11.31
CA HIS A 311 21.79 -14.47 11.90
C HIS A 311 22.60 -15.18 10.81
N LYS A 312 23.49 -16.10 11.19
CA LYS A 312 24.53 -16.59 10.28
C LYS A 312 23.96 -17.38 9.10
N SER A 313 22.88 -18.15 9.27
CA SER A 313 22.18 -18.80 8.15
C SER A 313 21.67 -17.81 7.10
N LEU A 314 21.03 -16.72 7.53
CA LEU A 314 20.54 -15.67 6.63
C LEU A 314 21.70 -14.96 5.92
N LEU A 315 22.81 -14.71 6.62
CA LEU A 315 23.98 -14.07 6.02
C LEU A 315 24.73 -14.99 5.06
N HIS A 316 24.87 -16.28 5.37
CA HIS A 316 25.44 -17.28 4.44
C HIS A 316 24.65 -17.32 3.13
N ARG A 317 23.32 -17.30 3.21
CA ARG A 317 22.46 -17.26 2.01
C ARG A 317 22.59 -15.96 1.21
N LEU A 318 22.77 -14.81 1.86
CA LEU A 318 22.86 -13.51 1.19
C LEU A 318 24.27 -13.17 0.69
N LEU A 319 25.31 -13.66 1.37
CA LEU A 319 26.72 -13.34 1.17
C LEU A 319 27.60 -14.58 1.41
N PRO A 320 27.49 -15.62 0.58
CA PRO A 320 28.17 -16.91 0.79
C PRO A 320 29.71 -16.78 0.78
N THR A 321 30.26 -15.77 0.10
CA THR A 321 31.70 -15.51 0.04
C THR A 321 32.29 -14.99 1.36
N HIS A 322 31.51 -14.19 2.10
CA HIS A 322 31.95 -13.63 3.39
C HIS A 322 31.57 -14.51 4.58
N PHE A 323 30.46 -15.24 4.47
CA PHE A 323 29.98 -16.17 5.48
C PHE A 323 29.93 -17.55 4.86
N THR A 324 31.00 -18.33 4.94
CA THR A 324 31.13 -19.63 4.25
C THR A 324 30.31 -20.76 4.85
N SER A 325 29.79 -20.58 6.07
CA SER A 325 28.98 -21.59 6.78
C SER A 325 27.77 -20.95 7.46
N ALA A 326 26.64 -21.67 7.46
CA ALA A 326 25.41 -21.30 8.16
C ALA A 326 25.38 -21.72 9.65
N GLN A 327 26.37 -22.50 10.12
CA GLN A 327 26.41 -23.04 11.48
C GLN A 327 26.60 -21.96 12.54
N CYS A 328 25.94 -22.11 13.69
CA CYS A 328 26.05 -21.19 14.81
C CYS A 328 27.49 -21.07 15.30
N PRO A 329 28.06 -19.85 15.35
CA PRO A 329 29.45 -19.66 15.79
C PRO A 329 29.62 -19.92 17.30
N VAL A 330 28.53 -19.92 18.07
CA VAL A 330 28.56 -20.05 19.53
C VAL A 330 28.59 -21.51 19.97
N CYS A 331 27.70 -22.36 19.44
CA CYS A 331 27.63 -23.76 19.85
C CYS A 331 28.22 -24.73 18.83
N LEU A 332 28.43 -24.31 17.58
CA LEU A 332 28.98 -25.12 16.47
C LEU A 332 28.20 -26.40 16.11
N THR A 333 27.11 -26.70 16.80
CA THR A 333 26.34 -27.95 16.64
C THR A 333 25.14 -27.85 15.70
N ALA A 334 24.57 -26.65 15.52
CA ALA A 334 23.33 -26.46 14.78
C ALA A 334 23.43 -25.25 13.85
N GLU A 335 22.53 -25.18 12.87
CA GLU A 335 22.39 -24.03 11.99
C GLU A 335 21.89 -22.80 12.76
N ASP A 336 22.46 -21.62 12.49
CA ASP A 336 22.07 -20.36 13.13
C ASP A 336 20.82 -19.78 12.48
N THR A 337 19.68 -20.44 12.68
CA THR A 337 18.35 -19.96 12.28
C THR A 337 17.86 -18.82 13.18
N LEU A 338 16.74 -18.17 12.83
CA LEU A 338 16.19 -17.05 13.62
C LEU A 338 15.94 -17.42 15.10
N LEU A 339 15.30 -18.55 15.36
CA LEU A 339 15.02 -19.00 16.74
C LEU A 339 16.29 -19.47 17.46
N HIS A 340 17.23 -20.08 16.73
CA HIS A 340 18.53 -20.48 17.27
C HIS A 340 19.42 -19.29 17.63
N PHE A 341 19.37 -18.23 16.85
CA PHE A 341 20.02 -16.96 17.14
C PHE A 341 19.48 -16.33 18.43
N VAL A 342 18.17 -16.42 18.68
CA VAL A 342 17.53 -15.77 19.84
C VAL A 342 17.66 -16.59 21.11
N PHE A 343 17.24 -17.87 21.10
CA PHE A 343 17.14 -18.65 22.34
C PHE A 343 17.40 -20.17 22.22
N GLN A 344 17.32 -20.81 21.04
CA GLN A 344 17.53 -22.28 21.00
C GLN A 344 19.00 -22.69 21.14
N CYS A 345 19.95 -21.78 20.93
CA CYS A 345 21.37 -22.03 21.19
C CYS A 345 21.62 -22.23 22.71
N PRO A 346 22.24 -23.34 23.17
CA PRO A 346 22.37 -23.66 24.60
C PRO A 346 23.02 -22.56 25.43
N ALA A 347 24.08 -21.93 24.93
CA ALA A 347 24.74 -20.81 25.61
C ALA A 347 23.83 -19.58 25.73
N LYS A 348 23.09 -19.24 24.68
CA LYS A 348 22.14 -18.13 24.70
C LYS A 348 20.93 -18.44 25.60
N LEU A 349 20.47 -19.70 25.62
CA LEU A 349 19.42 -20.17 26.52
C LEU A 349 19.85 -20.06 27.99
N ALA A 350 21.13 -20.31 28.30
CA ALA A 350 21.65 -20.13 29.64
C ALA A 350 21.58 -18.66 30.12
N VAL A 351 21.83 -17.70 29.22
CA VAL A 351 21.63 -16.26 29.49
C VAL A 351 20.15 -15.97 29.82
N TRP A 352 19.24 -16.45 28.97
CA TRP A 352 17.80 -16.30 29.22
C TRP A 352 17.39 -16.92 30.55
N ARG A 353 17.86 -18.12 30.87
CA ARG A 353 17.56 -18.81 32.13
C ARG A 353 18.02 -18.02 33.34
N TYR A 354 19.23 -17.46 33.30
CA TYR A 354 19.75 -16.62 34.40
C TYR A 354 18.89 -15.38 34.60
N VAL A 355 18.64 -14.62 33.53
CA VAL A 355 17.86 -13.38 33.61
C VAL A 355 16.42 -13.70 34.04
N TRP A 356 15.83 -14.77 33.52
CA TRP A 356 14.47 -15.15 33.84
C TRP A 356 14.28 -15.49 35.31
N ARG A 357 15.18 -16.29 35.89
CA ARG A 357 15.16 -16.60 37.33
C ARG A 357 15.31 -15.35 38.20
N LYS A 358 16.11 -14.39 37.76
CA LYS A 358 16.37 -13.16 38.50
C LYS A 358 15.20 -12.19 38.51
N TYR A 359 14.52 -12.00 37.38
CA TYR A 359 13.49 -10.95 37.24
C TYR A 359 12.06 -11.48 37.16
N PHE A 360 11.87 -12.79 36.92
CA PHE A 360 10.57 -13.45 36.86
C PHE A 360 10.53 -14.66 37.82
N PRO A 361 10.84 -14.49 39.13
CA PRO A 361 10.99 -15.61 40.06
C PRO A 361 9.71 -16.45 40.23
N LEU A 362 8.54 -15.84 40.01
CA LEU A 362 7.22 -16.48 40.11
C LEU A 362 6.82 -17.27 38.85
N CYS A 363 7.58 -17.16 37.76
CA CYS A 363 7.28 -17.82 36.49
C CYS A 363 8.38 -18.83 36.15
N PRO A 364 8.08 -20.15 36.09
CA PRO A 364 9.09 -21.15 35.78
C PRO A 364 9.68 -20.89 34.39
N PHE A 365 11.00 -21.05 34.29
CA PHE A 365 11.70 -20.86 33.02
C PHE A 365 11.34 -21.97 32.04
N SER A 366 10.91 -21.59 30.84
CA SER A 366 10.74 -22.47 29.69
C SER A 366 11.17 -21.73 28.41
N PRO A 367 11.83 -22.39 27.44
CA PRO A 367 12.13 -21.79 26.14
C PRO A 367 10.90 -21.23 25.44
N GLU A 368 9.73 -21.87 25.61
CA GLU A 368 8.47 -21.38 25.04
C GLU A 368 8.03 -20.03 25.62
N HIS A 369 8.33 -19.78 26.90
CA HIS A 369 8.03 -18.48 27.51
C HIS A 369 8.91 -17.37 26.90
N VAL A 370 10.16 -17.68 26.55
CA VAL A 370 11.04 -16.76 25.81
C VAL A 370 10.47 -16.51 24.41
N GLN A 371 10.02 -17.55 23.71
CA GLN A 371 9.39 -17.40 22.40
C GLN A 371 8.13 -16.51 22.45
N LYS A 372 7.19 -16.81 23.37
CA LYS A 372 5.94 -16.06 23.55
C LYS A 372 6.19 -14.59 23.93
N THR A 373 7.21 -14.31 24.75
CA THR A 373 7.57 -12.94 25.13
C THR A 373 8.22 -12.16 24.00
N VAL A 374 9.18 -12.77 23.31
CA VAL A 374 9.99 -12.08 22.31
C VAL A 374 9.25 -11.93 20.97
N ILE A 375 8.52 -12.95 20.54
CA ILE A 375 7.83 -12.96 19.22
C ILE A 375 6.40 -12.46 19.34
N SER A 376 5.64 -12.96 20.32
CA SER A 376 4.21 -12.65 20.46
C SER A 376 3.91 -11.51 21.45
N LEU A 377 4.93 -10.94 22.09
CA LEU A 377 4.81 -9.87 23.10
C LEU A 377 3.81 -10.23 24.21
N LYS A 378 3.80 -11.50 24.63
CA LYS A 378 3.02 -12.01 25.76
C LYS A 378 3.94 -12.12 26.97
N PHE A 379 3.84 -11.16 27.89
CA PHE A 379 4.68 -11.10 29.09
C PHE A 379 4.10 -11.93 30.24
N PRO A 380 4.96 -12.54 31.08
CA PRO A 380 4.52 -13.16 32.32
C PRO A 380 3.85 -12.11 33.21
N LEU A 381 2.80 -12.52 33.92
CA LEU A 381 2.16 -11.68 34.93
C LEU A 381 3.10 -11.57 36.13
N VAL A 382 3.58 -10.37 36.42
CA VAL A 382 4.41 -10.11 37.59
C VAL A 382 3.74 -9.05 38.46
N PRO A 383 3.67 -9.23 39.79
CA PRO A 383 3.15 -8.19 40.68
C PRO A 383 3.92 -6.89 40.48
N LEU A 384 3.19 -5.78 40.32
CA LEU A 384 3.75 -4.45 40.01
C LEU A 384 4.83 -3.97 41.01
N ARG A 385 4.84 -4.55 42.21
CA ARG A 385 5.76 -4.23 43.32
C ARG A 385 7.00 -5.13 43.40
N SER A 386 7.06 -6.23 42.64
CA SER A 386 8.14 -7.23 42.77
C SER A 386 9.27 -7.06 41.75
N THR A 387 9.07 -6.31 40.66
CA THR A 387 10.12 -6.13 39.64
C THR A 387 10.69 -4.73 39.63
N LEU A 388 12.02 -4.64 39.76
CA LEU A 388 12.80 -3.41 39.60
C LEU A 388 12.63 -2.75 38.20
N ALA A 389 12.16 -3.50 37.20
CA ALA A 389 12.03 -3.04 35.81
C ALA A 389 10.80 -3.66 35.12
N PRO A 390 10.17 -2.94 34.16
CA PRO A 390 9.14 -3.53 33.30
C PRO A 390 9.65 -4.73 32.51
N ALA A 391 8.81 -5.74 32.28
CA ALA A 391 9.18 -6.95 31.52
C ALA A 391 9.76 -6.63 30.12
N SER A 392 9.22 -5.62 29.43
CA SER A 392 9.75 -5.19 28.13
C SER A 392 11.17 -4.65 28.19
N VAL A 393 11.54 -3.96 29.29
CA VAL A 393 12.91 -3.50 29.54
C VAL A 393 13.84 -4.68 29.73
N ILE A 394 13.45 -5.66 30.54
CA ILE A 394 14.24 -6.87 30.79
C ILE A 394 14.49 -7.62 29.47
N ILE A 395 13.42 -7.98 28.76
CA ILE A 395 13.50 -8.74 27.50
C ILE A 395 14.30 -7.99 26.44
N GLY A 396 14.04 -6.69 26.25
CA GLY A 396 14.72 -5.90 25.22
C GLY A 396 16.23 -5.75 25.46
N HIS A 397 16.66 -5.56 26.71
CA HIS A 397 18.08 -5.42 27.03
C HIS A 397 18.82 -6.76 27.05
N THR A 398 18.16 -7.85 27.43
CA THR A 398 18.75 -9.20 27.29
C THR A 398 18.96 -9.56 25.83
N LEU A 399 17.98 -9.27 24.96
CA LEU A 399 18.13 -9.47 23.52
C LEU A 399 19.29 -8.64 22.95
N LEU A 400 19.44 -7.39 23.38
CA LEU A 400 20.57 -6.54 22.98
C LEU A 400 21.92 -7.11 23.46
N ALA A 401 22.01 -7.61 24.69
CA ALA A 401 23.23 -8.18 25.23
C ALA A 401 23.67 -9.44 24.45
N ILE A 402 22.72 -10.34 24.18
CA ILE A 402 22.96 -11.53 23.35
C ILE A 402 23.39 -11.14 21.94
N TRP A 403 22.69 -10.18 21.32
CA TRP A 403 23.02 -9.70 19.98
C TRP A 403 24.45 -9.11 19.93
N ARG A 404 24.82 -8.25 20.89
CA ARG A 404 26.17 -7.67 20.97
C ARG A 404 27.25 -8.75 21.11
N ALA A 405 27.07 -9.68 22.04
CA ALA A 405 28.06 -10.72 22.29
C ALA A 405 28.21 -11.69 21.12
N HIS A 406 27.11 -12.05 20.45
CA HIS A 406 27.16 -12.87 19.24
C HIS A 406 27.97 -12.19 18.14
N TRP A 407 27.74 -10.91 17.87
CA TRP A 407 28.46 -10.20 16.80
C TRP A 407 29.90 -9.84 17.18
N GLN A 408 30.20 -9.63 18.46
CA GLN A 408 31.58 -9.52 18.96
C GLN A 408 32.36 -10.82 18.77
N LEU A 409 31.73 -11.98 18.91
CA LEU A 409 32.35 -13.25 18.55
C LEU A 409 32.67 -13.33 17.05
N VAL A 410 31.73 -12.94 16.21
CA VAL A 410 31.87 -13.07 14.75
C VAL A 410 32.86 -12.07 14.15
N PHE A 411 32.86 -10.82 14.62
CA PHE A 411 33.70 -9.75 14.04
C PHE A 411 34.98 -9.47 14.83
N ASP A 412 34.95 -9.61 16.16
CA ASP A 412 36.07 -9.25 17.04
C ASP A 412 36.74 -10.49 17.67
N ASN A 413 36.34 -11.71 17.29
CA ASN A 413 36.81 -12.98 17.85
C ASN A 413 36.71 -13.07 19.39
N ARG A 414 35.77 -12.36 20.02
CA ARG A 414 35.57 -12.43 21.47
C ARG A 414 34.70 -13.62 21.86
N PRO A 415 35.15 -14.53 22.74
CA PRO A 415 34.39 -15.72 23.09
C PRO A 415 33.03 -15.38 23.72
N PHE A 416 32.01 -16.18 23.39
CA PHE A 416 30.69 -16.03 23.98
C PHE A 416 30.63 -16.72 25.34
N ASP A 417 30.72 -15.94 26.42
CA ASP A 417 30.52 -16.42 27.79
C ASP A 417 29.13 -16.05 28.30
N SER A 418 28.32 -17.07 28.58
CA SER A 418 26.93 -16.90 29.04
C SER A 418 26.82 -16.13 30.36
N LEU A 419 27.79 -16.25 31.27
CA LEU A 419 27.77 -15.55 32.56
C LEU A 419 28.10 -14.07 32.37
N LEU A 420 29.15 -13.76 31.62
CA LEU A 420 29.52 -12.37 31.31
C LEU A 420 28.40 -11.64 30.56
N VAL A 421 27.76 -12.32 29.60
CA VAL A 421 26.62 -11.76 28.86
C VAL A 421 25.42 -11.54 29.80
N SER A 422 25.18 -12.44 30.74
CA SER A 422 24.12 -12.29 31.75
C SER A 422 24.35 -11.11 32.70
N HIS A 423 25.59 -10.89 33.14
CA HIS A 423 25.98 -9.73 33.94
C HIS A 423 25.88 -8.44 33.12
N SER A 424 26.30 -8.46 31.85
CA SER A 424 26.12 -7.33 30.95
C SER A 424 24.64 -6.99 30.74
N ALA A 425 23.78 -7.98 30.57
CA ALA A 425 22.33 -7.79 30.44
C ALA A 425 21.75 -7.14 31.72
N THR A 426 22.10 -7.66 32.89
CA THR A 426 21.71 -7.08 34.19
C THR A 426 22.13 -5.62 34.31
N ARG A 427 23.39 -5.31 33.98
CA ARG A 427 23.92 -3.94 34.04
C ARG A 427 23.15 -3.00 33.12
N LEU A 428 22.90 -3.42 31.87
CA LEU A 428 22.11 -2.64 30.91
C LEU A 428 20.67 -2.38 31.41
N ILE A 429 20.04 -3.38 32.05
CA ILE A 429 18.70 -3.23 32.65
C ILE A 429 18.74 -2.22 33.79
N GLN A 430 19.72 -2.32 34.71
CA GLN A 430 19.86 -1.40 35.84
C GLN A 430 20.10 0.05 35.39
N THR A 431 21.01 0.26 34.43
CA THR A 431 21.24 1.59 33.85
C THR A 431 19.97 2.13 33.20
N SER A 432 19.23 1.30 32.44
CA SER A 432 17.97 1.74 31.83
C SER A 432 16.91 2.13 32.88
N VAL A 433 16.85 1.44 34.02
CA VAL A 433 15.94 1.81 35.12
C VAL A 433 16.36 3.13 35.76
N GLN A 434 17.65 3.31 36.03
CA GLN A 434 18.19 4.56 36.58
C GLN A 434 17.89 5.74 35.65
N GLU A 435 18.15 5.61 34.35
CA GLU A 435 17.83 6.65 33.35
C GLU A 435 16.33 6.98 33.31
N GLN A 436 15.45 5.99 33.48
CA GLN A 436 14.00 6.23 33.54
C GLN A 436 13.58 6.97 34.80
N LEU A 437 14.23 6.69 35.94
CA LEU A 437 13.99 7.40 37.20
C LEU A 437 14.43 8.88 37.08
N VAL A 438 15.61 9.14 36.47
CA VAL A 438 16.07 10.51 36.17
C VAL A 438 15.03 11.26 35.33
N LYS A 439 14.57 10.63 34.24
CA LYS A 439 13.58 11.23 33.32
C LYS A 439 12.23 11.52 33.98
N ARG A 440 11.93 10.88 35.10
CA ARG A 440 10.70 11.10 35.88
C ARG A 440 10.89 12.07 37.04
N TYR A 441 12.03 12.75 37.14
CA TYR A 441 12.39 13.65 38.25
C TYR A 441 12.33 12.96 39.63
N MET A 442 12.48 11.63 39.69
CA MET A 442 12.53 10.89 40.94
C MET A 442 14.00 10.73 41.36
N VAL A 443 14.40 11.48 42.40
CA VAL A 443 15.77 11.52 42.93
C VAL A 443 16.22 10.14 43.41
N HIS A 444 17.48 9.78 43.12
CA HIS A 444 18.06 8.45 43.38
C HIS A 444 18.50 8.19 44.83
N ALA A 445 18.24 9.13 45.74
CA ALA A 445 18.63 9.05 47.13
C ALA A 445 17.46 9.47 48.03
N PRO A 446 17.30 8.85 49.23
CA PRO A 446 16.46 9.46 50.26
C PRO A 446 16.98 10.88 50.53
N ILE A 447 16.08 11.86 50.56
CA ILE A 447 16.40 13.20 51.07
C ILE A 447 16.94 12.98 52.49
N PRO A 448 18.13 13.50 52.86
CA PRO A 448 18.60 13.37 54.22
C PRO A 448 17.52 13.98 55.12
N HIS A 449 16.95 13.15 56.00
CA HIS A 449 16.00 13.61 57.00
C HIS A 449 16.72 14.67 57.83
N ILE A 450 16.36 15.94 57.64
CA ILE A 450 16.69 16.98 58.61
C ILE A 450 15.85 16.62 59.84
N VAL A 451 16.49 15.95 60.79
CA VAL A 451 15.96 15.86 62.15
C VAL A 451 16.04 17.28 62.70
N LEU A 452 14.87 17.90 62.88
CA LEU A 452 14.69 19.21 63.49
C LEU A 452 15.20 19.22 64.93
#